data_AF-A0A1E3GZU7-F1
#
_entry.id   AF-A0A1E3GZU7-F1
#
_cell.length_a   1.000
_cell.length_b   1.000
_cell.length_c   1.000
_cell.angle_alpha   90.00
_cell.angle_beta   90.00
_cell.angle_gamma   90.00
#
_symmetry.space_group_name_H-M   'P 1'
#
loop_
_entity.id
_entity.type
_entity.pdbx_description
1 polymer ?
#
loop_
_entity_poly.entity_id
_entity_poly.type
_entity_poly.pdbx_seq_one_letter_code
_entity_poly.pdbx_strand_id
1 'polypeptide(L)'
;MKRKEIIDQAITGGLIAAAKSTTTALDREDVAAVAAKLQEVAGPAIDHATNAEAWWRSRVTIGSIAGILSGGLGLWGLVAAGVTDPEALATPIAGIFGGAFALWGRWAARRPLGQ
;
A
#
# COMPACT_ATOMS: atom_id res chain seq x y z
N MET A 1 -4.56 -2.86 13.70
CA MET A 1 -4.70 -4.32 13.47
C MET A 1 -3.32 -4.92 13.34
N LYS A 2 -2.98 -5.90 14.17
CA LYS A 2 -1.70 -6.60 14.08
C LYS A 2 -1.74 -7.46 12.81
N ARG A 3 -0.64 -7.53 12.03
CA ARG A 3 -0.52 -8.31 10.77
C ARG A 3 -1.18 -9.71 10.84
N LYS A 4 -1.07 -10.37 12.00
CA LYS A 4 -1.70 -11.66 12.29
C LYS A 4 -3.23 -11.63 12.15
N GLU A 5 -3.90 -10.59 12.64
CA GLU A 5 -5.37 -10.45 12.58
C GLU A 5 -5.88 -10.30 11.13
N ILE A 6 -5.13 -9.59 10.27
CA ILE A 6 -5.47 -9.46 8.83
C ILE A 6 -5.40 -10.81 8.14
N ILE A 7 -4.32 -11.56 8.41
CA ILE A 7 -4.11 -12.89 7.83
C ILE A 7 -5.18 -13.86 8.36
N ASP A 8 -5.44 -13.86 9.67
CA ASP A 8 -6.46 -14.72 10.28
C ASP A 8 -7.87 -14.40 9.75
N GLN A 9 -8.22 -13.12 9.55
CA GLN A 9 -9.49 -12.72 8.94
C GLN A 9 -9.60 -13.15 7.48
N ALA A 10 -8.53 -12.98 6.69
CA ALA A 10 -8.53 -13.34 5.28
C ALA A 10 -8.61 -14.86 5.09
N ILE A 11 -7.90 -15.64 5.91
CA ILE A 11 -7.98 -17.11 5.95
C ILE A 11 -9.39 -17.55 6.37
N THR A 12 -9.93 -16.98 7.45
CA THR A 12 -11.27 -17.32 7.96
C THR A 12 -12.36 -16.99 6.93
N GLY A 13 -12.27 -15.84 6.27
CA GLY A 13 -13.20 -15.44 5.21
C GLY A 13 -13.19 -16.41 4.03
N GLY A 14 -12.00 -16.84 3.59
CA GLY A 14 -11.85 -17.83 2.54
C GLY A 14 -12.35 -19.23 2.92
N LEU A 15 -12.14 -19.65 4.17
CA LEU A 15 -12.67 -20.90 4.70
C LEU A 15 -14.21 -20.87 4.82
N ILE A 16 -14.80 -19.75 5.25
CA ILE A 16 -16.26 -19.58 5.30
C ILE A 16 -16.85 -19.61 3.88
N ALA A 17 -16.19 -19.00 2.90
CA ALA A 17 -16.62 -19.05 1.50
C ALA A 17 -16.58 -20.49 0.95
N ALA A 18 -15.53 -21.24 1.26
CA ALA A 18 -15.41 -22.66 0.91
C ALA A 18 -16.48 -23.52 1.62
N ALA A 19 -16.74 -23.27 2.91
CA ALA A 19 -17.75 -24.01 3.68
C ALA A 19 -19.21 -23.71 3.27
N LYS A 20 -19.48 -22.55 2.65
CA LYS A 20 -20.80 -22.19 2.10
C LYS A 20 -21.09 -22.83 0.74
N SER A 21 -20.09 -23.44 0.09
CA SER A 21 -20.29 -24.29 -1.09
C SER A 21 -21.00 -25.58 -0.66
N THR A 22 -22.27 -25.75 -1.02
CA THR A 22 -23.11 -26.91 -0.64
C THR A 22 -22.66 -28.25 -1.24
N THR A 23 -21.55 -28.29 -1.97
CA THR A 23 -21.07 -29.45 -2.74
C THR A 23 -19.71 -29.99 -2.28
N THR A 24 -19.07 -29.38 -1.27
CA THR A 24 -17.69 -29.73 -0.91
C THR A 24 -17.67 -30.46 0.44
N ALA A 25 -17.73 -31.79 0.40
CA ALA A 25 -17.01 -32.58 1.41
C ALA A 25 -15.53 -32.20 1.22
N LEU A 26 -14.88 -31.65 2.25
CA LEU A 26 -13.52 -31.11 2.07
C LEU A 26 -12.53 -32.27 2.19
N ASP A 27 -12.39 -33.03 1.11
CA ASP A 27 -11.41 -34.10 1.04
C ASP A 27 -10.03 -33.52 0.73
N ARG A 28 -8.98 -34.32 0.96
CA ARG A 28 -7.58 -33.88 0.75
C ARG A 28 -7.34 -33.41 -0.69
N GLU A 29 -8.16 -33.88 -1.60
CA GLU A 29 -8.19 -33.60 -3.05
C GLU A 29 -8.64 -32.16 -3.35
N ASP A 30 -9.56 -31.60 -2.54
CA ASP A 30 -10.15 -30.27 -2.74
C ASP A 30 -9.27 -29.12 -2.23
N VAL A 31 -8.21 -29.44 -1.48
CA VAL A 31 -7.31 -28.46 -0.87
C VAL A 31 -6.73 -27.49 -1.90
N ALA A 32 -6.37 -27.97 -3.09
CA ALA A 32 -5.84 -27.12 -4.15
C ALA A 32 -6.90 -26.13 -4.69
N ALA A 33 -8.14 -26.58 -4.87
CA ALA A 33 -9.24 -25.74 -5.33
C ALA A 33 -9.63 -24.68 -4.29
N VAL A 34 -9.66 -25.07 -3.01
CA VAL A 34 -9.90 -24.17 -1.88
C VAL A 34 -8.77 -23.14 -1.76
N ALA A 35 -7.51 -23.55 -1.88
CA ALA A 35 -6.36 -22.65 -1.86
C ALA A 35 -6.40 -21.62 -2.99
N ALA A 36 -6.79 -22.02 -4.21
CA ALA A 36 -6.95 -21.10 -5.34
C ALA A 36 -8.04 -20.05 -5.06
N LYS A 37 -9.17 -20.46 -4.48
CA LYS A 37 -10.25 -19.54 -4.08
C LYS A 37 -9.87 -18.63 -2.91
N LEU A 38 -9.09 -19.15 -1.97
CA LEU A 38 -8.48 -18.34 -0.92
C LEU A 38 -7.53 -17.30 -1.49
N GLN A 39 -6.67 -17.64 -2.45
CA GLN A 39 -5.79 -16.68 -3.12
C GLN A 39 -6.58 -15.59 -3.85
N GLU A 40 -7.69 -15.94 -4.51
CA GLU A 40 -8.54 -14.97 -5.20
C GLU A 40 -9.20 -13.96 -4.23
N VAL A 41 -9.70 -14.45 -3.09
CA VAL A 41 -10.42 -13.61 -2.11
C VAL A 41 -9.46 -12.86 -1.19
N ALA A 42 -8.44 -13.54 -0.67
CA ALA A 42 -7.51 -13.00 0.32
C ALA A 42 -6.29 -12.31 -0.30
N GLY A 43 -5.88 -12.70 -1.51
CA GLY A 43 -4.70 -12.18 -2.20
C GLY A 43 -4.65 -10.66 -2.23
N PRO A 44 -5.70 -9.97 -2.71
CA PRO A 44 -5.73 -8.50 -2.74
C PRO A 44 -5.60 -7.86 -1.34
N ALA A 45 -6.22 -8.43 -0.31
CA ALA A 45 -6.13 -7.92 1.05
C ALA A 45 -4.73 -8.13 1.65
N ILE A 46 -4.09 -9.25 1.35
CA ILE A 46 -2.71 -9.55 1.75
C ILE A 46 -1.73 -8.62 1.02
N ASP A 47 -1.90 -8.43 -0.30
CA ASP A 47 -1.08 -7.52 -1.09
C ASP A 47 -1.16 -6.08 -0.56
N HIS A 48 -2.37 -5.63 -0.21
CA HIS A 48 -2.58 -4.33 0.42
C HIS A 48 -1.86 -4.24 1.78
N ALA A 49 -2.08 -5.22 2.65
CA ALA A 49 -1.50 -5.25 3.99
C ALA A 49 0.03 -5.38 4.00
N THR A 50 0.60 -5.96 2.95
CA THR A 50 2.05 -6.16 2.78
C THR A 50 2.70 -5.13 1.88
N ASN A 51 1.93 -4.18 1.32
CA ASN A 51 2.38 -3.24 0.31
C ASN A 51 2.94 -3.90 -0.97
N ALA A 52 2.56 -5.15 -1.28
CA ALA A 52 3.02 -5.89 -2.46
C ALA A 52 2.30 -5.51 -3.76
N GLU A 53 1.27 -4.66 -3.69
CA GLU A 53 0.55 -4.18 -4.87
C GLU A 53 1.49 -3.52 -5.90
N ALA A 54 1.19 -3.74 -7.18
CA ALA A 54 1.86 -3.04 -8.27
C ALA A 54 1.79 -1.51 -8.09
N TRP A 55 2.88 -0.82 -8.42
CA TRP A 55 3.06 0.60 -8.10
C TRP A 55 1.95 1.50 -8.70
N TRP A 56 1.41 1.14 -9.87
CA TRP A 56 0.33 1.87 -10.54
C TRP A 56 -1.07 1.64 -9.95
N ARG A 57 -1.22 0.73 -8.98
CA ARG A 57 -2.45 0.55 -8.20
C ARG A 57 -2.32 1.07 -6.77
N SER A 58 -1.09 1.34 -6.34
CA SER A 58 -0.82 1.82 -4.98
C SER A 58 -1.19 3.30 -4.83
N ARG A 59 -2.19 3.55 -3.97
CA ARG A 59 -2.57 4.91 -3.57
C ARG A 59 -1.42 5.68 -2.93
N VAL A 60 -0.55 4.98 -2.19
CA VAL A 60 0.63 5.57 -1.56
C VAL A 60 1.64 6.00 -2.62
N THR A 61 1.95 5.15 -3.60
CA THR A 61 2.87 5.51 -4.68
C THR A 61 2.34 6.68 -5.51
N ILE A 62 1.09 6.58 -5.99
CA ILE A 62 0.49 7.62 -6.83
C ILE A 62 0.41 8.95 -6.08
N GLY A 63 -0.07 8.93 -4.83
CA GLY A 63 -0.16 10.13 -4.00
C GLY A 63 1.20 10.75 -3.70
N SER A 64 2.22 9.94 -3.46
CA SER A 64 3.58 10.43 -3.19
C SER A 64 4.20 11.07 -4.43
N ILE A 65 4.03 10.47 -5.61
CA ILE A 65 4.48 11.06 -6.88
C ILE A 65 3.76 12.38 -7.13
N ALA A 66 2.43 12.42 -6.95
CA ALA A 66 1.66 13.66 -7.10
C ALA A 66 2.14 14.75 -6.13
N GLY A 67 2.40 14.40 -4.87
CA GLY A 67 2.93 15.32 -3.86
C GLY A 67 4.31 15.88 -4.22
N ILE A 68 5.22 15.03 -4.70
CA ILE A 68 6.54 15.45 -5.19
C ILE A 68 6.39 16.41 -6.37
N LEU A 69 5.53 16.09 -7.35
CA LEU A 69 5.30 16.94 -8.51
C LEU A 69 4.68 18.28 -8.11
N SER A 70 3.68 18.29 -7.24
CA SER A 70 3.07 19.54 -6.76
C SER A 70 4.04 20.40 -5.96
N GLY A 71 4.87 19.78 -5.11
CA GLY A 71 5.91 20.48 -4.37
C GLY A 71 6.98 21.05 -5.30
N GLY A 72 7.41 20.27 -6.30
CA GLY A 72 8.36 20.71 -7.32
C GLY A 72 7.84 21.90 -8.15
N LEU A 73 6.59 21.84 -8.59
CA LEU A 73 5.94 22.94 -9.31
C LEU A 73 5.77 24.18 -8.43
N GLY A 74 5.39 24.01 -7.16
CA GLY A 74 5.28 25.10 -6.20
C GLY A 74 6.63 25.78 -5.94
N LEU A 75 7.69 24.97 -5.72
CA LEU A 75 9.05 25.48 -5.54
C LEU A 75 9.53 26.23 -6.79
N TRP A 76 9.31 25.65 -7.97
CA TRP A 76 9.63 26.31 -9.24
C TRP A 76 8.94 27.67 -9.37
N GLY A 77 7.65 27.75 -9.06
CA GLY A 77 6.88 29.01 -9.10
C GLY A 77 7.46 30.08 -8.16
N LEU A 78 7.82 29.70 -6.93
CA LEU A 78 8.44 30.62 -5.97
C LEU A 78 9.81 31.12 -6.43
N VAL A 79 10.66 30.22 -6.92
CA VAL A 79 11.99 30.57 -7.44
C VAL A 79 11.87 31.49 -8.68
N ALA A 80 10.95 31.18 -9.59
CA ALA A 80 10.68 32.01 -10.77
C ALA A 80 10.17 33.42 -10.41
N ALA A 81 9.44 33.55 -9.30
CA ALA A 81 9.00 34.83 -8.75
C ALA A 81 10.09 35.57 -7.94
N GLY A 82 11.29 35.01 -7.81
CA GLY A 82 12.40 35.61 -7.06
C GLY A 82 12.22 35.54 -5.54
N VAL A 83 11.35 34.66 -5.03
CA VAL A 83 11.14 34.49 -3.59
C VAL A 83 12.36 33.84 -2.96
N THR A 84 12.95 34.51 -1.98
CA THR A 84 14.11 34.03 -1.21
C THR A 84 13.78 33.74 0.25
N ASP A 85 12.52 33.99 0.66
CA ASP A 85 12.05 33.72 2.01
C ASP A 85 12.10 32.21 2.32
N PRO A 86 12.92 31.78 3.30
CA PRO A 86 13.04 30.37 3.67
C PRO A 86 11.73 29.74 4.13
N GLU A 87 10.83 30.48 4.76
CA GLU A 87 9.55 29.93 5.25
C GLU A 87 8.63 29.59 4.08
N ALA A 88 8.55 30.48 3.09
CA ALA A 88 7.82 30.24 1.84
C ALA A 88 8.37 29.02 1.07
N LEU A 89 9.69 28.84 1.03
CA LEU A 89 10.34 27.73 0.34
C LEU A 89 10.24 26.40 1.12
N ALA A 90 10.15 26.44 2.44
CA ALA A 90 10.12 25.25 3.29
C ALA A 90 8.90 24.36 3.00
N THR A 91 7.74 24.95 2.73
CA THR A 91 6.48 24.21 2.48
C THR A 91 6.56 23.26 1.28
N PRO A 92 6.89 23.72 0.06
CA PRO A 92 7.02 22.81 -1.09
C PRO A 92 8.17 21.81 -0.93
N ILE A 93 9.28 22.22 -0.29
CA ILE A 93 10.41 21.33 0.02
C ILE A 93 9.96 20.19 0.93
N ALA A 94 9.22 20.49 2.00
CA ALA A 94 8.66 19.49 2.91
C ALA A 94 7.71 18.53 2.18
N GLY A 95 6.90 19.03 1.23
CA GLY A 95 6.05 18.19 0.39
C GLY A 95 6.84 17.19 -0.47
N ILE A 96 7.94 17.64 -1.09
CA ILE A 96 8.85 16.78 -1.87
C ILE A 96 9.49 15.73 -0.97
N PHE A 97 10.07 16.14 0.17
CA PHE A 97 10.71 15.22 1.10
C PHE A 97 9.72 14.22 1.70
N GLY A 98 8.51 14.64 2.05
CA GLY A 98 7.45 13.76 2.57
C GLY A 98 7.05 12.70 1.56
N GLY A 99 6.85 13.09 0.29
CA GLY A 99 6.55 12.13 -0.78
C GLY A 99 7.72 11.17 -1.05
N ALA A 100 8.95 11.67 -1.08
CA ALA A 100 10.14 10.84 -1.27
C ALA A 100 10.33 9.84 -0.11
N PHE A 101 10.10 10.28 1.12
CA PHE A 101 10.16 9.45 2.31
C PHE A 101 9.09 8.34 2.30
N ALA A 102 7.87 8.66 1.88
CA ALA A 102 6.80 7.66 1.73
C ALA A 102 7.13 6.61 0.67
N LEU A 103 7.69 7.02 -0.48
CA LEU A 103 8.15 6.08 -1.51
C LEU A 103 9.30 5.19 -1.02
N TRP A 104 10.28 5.78 -0.33
CA TRP A 104 11.37 5.03 0.29
C TRP A 104 10.84 4.03 1.31
N GLY A 105 9.88 4.43 2.15
CA GLY A 105 9.19 3.58 3.11
C GLY A 105 8.50 2.38 2.45
N ARG A 106 7.94 2.56 1.25
CA ARG A 106 7.28 1.50 0.50
C ARG A 106 8.26 0.55 -0.19
N TRP A 107 9.30 1.08 -0.84
CA TRP A 107 10.13 0.31 -1.77
C TRP A 107 11.44 -0.21 -1.18
N ALA A 108 12.00 0.48 -0.20
CA ALA A 108 13.34 0.20 0.32
C ALA A 108 13.36 -0.11 1.83
N ALA A 109 12.49 0.53 2.62
CA ALA A 109 12.45 0.30 4.04
C ALA A 109 11.99 -1.14 4.37
N ARG A 110 12.76 -1.82 5.20
CA ARG A 110 12.50 -3.22 5.62
C ARG A 110 11.89 -3.34 7.02
N ARG A 111 11.76 -2.23 7.73
CA ARG A 111 11.22 -2.15 9.09
C ARG A 111 10.18 -1.04 9.17
N PRO A 112 9.11 -1.23 9.96
CA PRO A 112 8.16 -0.16 10.21
C PRO A 112 8.80 0.96 11.04
N LEU A 113 8.26 2.17 10.95
CA LEU A 113 8.73 3.30 11.74
C LEU A 113 8.59 3.01 13.23
N GLY A 114 9.64 3.32 14.00
CA GLY A 114 9.66 3.12 15.45
C GLY A 114 9.91 1.69 15.92
N GLN A 115 10.38 0.79 15.05
CA GLN A 115 10.90 -0.55 15.40
C GLN A 115 12.33 -0.74 14.89
#